data_AF-A0A8T7J6V5-F1
#
_entry.id   AF-A0A8T7J6V5-F1
#
_cell.length_a   1.000
_cell.length_b   1.000
_cell.length_c   1.000
_cell.angle_alpha   90.00
_cell.angle_beta   90.00
_cell.angle_gamma   90.00
#
_symmetry.space_group_name_H-M   'P 1'
#
loop_
_entity.id
_entity.type
_entity.pdbx_description
1 polymer ?
#
loop_
_entity_poly.entity_id
_entity_poly.type
_entity_poly.pdbx_seq_one_letter_code
_entity_poly.pdbx_strand_id
1 'polypeptide(L)'
;MMTSYASIRSAVEAMQRGAFDYISKPFDNDEIVITLKRAIEQSTVRREHAALKKTVLRQYPTNHIIGQSAPMKRLLDQVMRVAPTDIAVLITGESGTGKELVARALHANSQRADSPIIAVNCGAIPEGLIESELFG
;
A
#
# COMPACT_ATOMS: atom_id res chain seq x y z
N MET A 1 -3.67 29.42 -4.39
CA MET A 1 -3.58 30.83 -3.96
C MET A 1 -3.53 31.68 -5.23
N MET A 2 -4.47 32.61 -5.45
CA MET A 2 -4.56 33.41 -6.68
C MET A 2 -4.06 34.82 -6.39
N THR A 3 -2.97 35.29 -7.00
CA THR A 3 -2.38 36.61 -6.68
C THR A 3 -2.13 37.45 -7.94
N SER A 4 -2.25 38.78 -7.82
CA SER A 4 -2.31 39.74 -8.93
C SER A 4 -0.99 40.46 -9.27
N TYR A 5 0.16 40.02 -8.75
CA TYR A 5 1.45 40.56 -9.19
C TYR A 5 2.53 39.48 -9.04
N ALA A 6 3.02 38.97 -10.17
CA ALA A 6 3.84 37.77 -10.23
C ALA A 6 5.29 38.02 -9.78
N SER A 7 5.79 37.19 -8.88
CA SER A 7 7.19 36.78 -8.94
C SER A 7 7.24 35.29 -9.23
N ILE A 8 8.04 34.87 -10.21
CA ILE A 8 8.28 33.44 -10.50
C ILE A 8 8.71 32.70 -9.22
N ARG A 9 9.40 33.41 -8.31
CA ARG A 9 9.80 32.90 -6.99
C ARG A 9 8.63 32.39 -6.14
N SER A 10 7.54 33.15 -6.02
CA SER A 10 6.39 32.73 -5.21
C SER A 10 5.65 31.53 -5.81
N ALA A 11 5.64 31.41 -7.13
CA ALA A 11 5.08 30.25 -7.83
C ALA A 11 5.91 28.99 -7.54
N VAL A 12 7.24 29.10 -7.66
CA VAL A 12 8.18 28.02 -7.35
C VAL A 12 8.08 27.60 -5.88
N GLU A 13 7.98 28.56 -4.96
CA GLU A 13 7.83 28.28 -3.54
C GLU A 13 6.50 27.57 -3.22
N ALA A 14 5.41 27.96 -3.86
CA ALA A 14 4.12 27.29 -3.71
C ALA A 14 4.18 25.83 -4.20
N MET A 15 4.82 25.56 -5.35
CA MET A 15 5.01 24.21 -5.87
C MET A 15 5.90 23.36 -4.96
N GLN A 16 6.97 23.93 -4.41
CA GLN A 16 7.83 23.24 -3.42
C GLN A 16 7.08 22.88 -2.13
N ARG A 17 6.10 23.69 -1.73
CA ARG A 17 5.22 23.42 -0.58
C ARG A 17 4.07 22.44 -0.89
N GLY A 18 4.05 21.86 -2.09
CA GLY A 18 3.07 20.85 -2.48
C GLY A 18 1.80 21.39 -3.13
N ALA A 19 1.82 22.63 -3.64
CA ALA A 19 0.73 23.09 -4.52
C ALA A 19 0.62 22.18 -5.74
N PHE A 20 -0.61 21.85 -6.12
CA PHE A 20 -0.88 21.02 -7.30
C PHE A 20 -0.49 21.73 -8.60
N ASP A 21 -0.88 23.01 -8.73
CA ASP A 21 -0.53 23.83 -9.89
C ASP A 21 -0.61 25.34 -9.54
N TYR A 22 -0.02 26.18 -10.38
CA TYR A 22 0.03 27.63 -10.23
C TYR A 22 -0.53 28.33 -11.48
N ILE A 23 -1.53 29.20 -11.29
CA ILE A 23 -2.18 29.93 -12.39
C ILE A 23 -1.88 31.43 -12.24
N SER A 24 -1.10 31.99 -13.18
CA SER A 24 -0.77 33.43 -13.22
C SER A 24 -1.86 34.25 -13.91
N LYS A 25 -2.15 35.45 -13.37
CA LYS A 25 -2.97 36.44 -14.08
C LYS A 25 -2.12 37.22 -15.11
N PRO A 26 -2.69 37.62 -16.26
CA PRO A 26 -4.03 37.25 -16.76
C PRO A 26 -4.06 35.79 -17.22
N PHE A 27 -5.13 35.07 -16.88
CA PHE A 27 -5.30 33.64 -17.20
C PHE A 27 -6.43 33.46 -18.22
N ASP A 28 -6.38 32.34 -18.94
CA ASP A 28 -7.50 31.87 -19.73
C ASP A 28 -8.46 31.05 -18.84
N ASN A 29 -9.77 31.24 -19.02
CA ASN A 29 -10.78 30.44 -18.31
C ASN A 29 -10.69 28.95 -18.71
N ASP A 30 -10.34 28.66 -19.96
CA ASP A 30 -10.20 27.29 -20.44
C ASP A 30 -9.03 26.56 -19.75
N GLU A 31 -7.93 27.29 -19.51
CA GLU A 31 -6.75 26.79 -18.78
C GLU A 31 -7.10 26.45 -17.32
N ILE A 32 -7.94 27.26 -16.67
CA ILE A 32 -8.45 26.98 -15.33
C ILE A 32 -9.28 25.70 -15.32
N VAL A 33 -10.20 25.52 -16.28
CA VAL A 33 -11.07 24.34 -16.33
C VAL A 33 -10.25 23.06 -16.54
N ILE A 34 -9.24 23.10 -17.42
CA ILE A 34 -8.35 21.95 -17.66
C ILE A 34 -7.57 21.59 -16.38
N THR A 35 -7.00 22.58 -15.72
CA THR A 35 -6.22 22.38 -14.49
C THR A 35 -7.07 21.81 -13.36
N LEU A 36 -8.29 22.32 -13.18
CA LEU A 36 -9.26 21.80 -12.22
C LEU A 36 -9.67 20.36 -12.52
N LYS A 37 -9.94 20.01 -13.78
CA LYS A 37 -10.29 18.64 -14.17
C LYS A 37 -9.18 17.66 -13.80
N ARG A 38 -7.92 18.01 -14.11
CA ARG A 38 -6.74 17.19 -13.77
C ARG A 38 -6.56 17.04 -12.25
N ALA A 39 -6.77 18.13 -11.50
CA ALA A 39 -6.68 18.10 -10.04
C ALA A 39 -7.73 17.16 -9.42
N ILE A 40 -8.97 17.23 -9.91
CA ILE A 40 -10.08 16.39 -9.44
C ILE A 40 -9.78 14.93 -9.78
N GLU A 41 -9.39 14.62 -11.02
CA GLU A 41 -9.08 13.26 -11.45
C GLU A 41 -7.96 12.63 -10.62
N GLN A 42 -6.85 13.34 -10.43
CA GLN A 42 -5.74 12.83 -9.61
C GLN A 42 -6.15 12.66 -8.13
N SER A 43 -6.98 13.56 -7.59
CA SER A 43 -7.54 13.42 -6.25
C SER A 43 -8.43 12.19 -6.13
N THR A 44 -9.29 11.93 -7.11
CA THR A 44 -10.18 10.76 -7.14
C THR A 44 -9.38 9.47 -7.18
N VAL A 45 -8.40 9.36 -8.09
CA VAL A 45 -7.51 8.20 -8.19
C VAL A 45 -6.75 7.96 -6.88
N ARG A 46 -6.22 9.02 -6.26
CA ARG A 46 -5.54 8.89 -4.94
C ARG A 46 -6.48 8.43 -3.84
N ARG A 47 -7.73 8.93 -3.81
CA ARG A 47 -8.75 8.52 -2.84
C ARG A 47 -9.19 7.08 -3.04
N GLU A 48 -9.40 6.67 -4.28
CA GLU A 48 -9.76 5.29 -4.63
C GLU A 48 -8.63 4.34 -4.24
N HIS A 49 -7.38 4.66 -4.59
CA HIS A 49 -6.23 3.86 -4.19
C HIS A 49 -6.11 3.74 -2.65
N ALA A 50 -6.32 4.83 -1.92
CA ALA A 50 -6.35 4.81 -0.45
C ALA A 50 -7.53 3.99 0.10
N ALA A 51 -8.71 4.09 -0.52
CA ALA A 51 -9.90 3.32 -0.14
C ALA A 51 -9.73 1.82 -0.43
N LEU A 52 -9.18 1.43 -1.58
CA LEU A 52 -8.84 0.05 -1.91
C LEU A 52 -7.83 -0.52 -0.90
N LYS A 53 -6.74 0.20 -0.62
CA LYS A 53 -5.77 -0.21 0.42
C LYS A 53 -6.46 -0.42 1.77
N LYS A 54 -7.35 0.48 2.17
CA LYS A 54 -8.09 0.38 3.45
C LYS A 54 -9.09 -0.78 3.47
N THR A 55 -9.72 -1.10 2.34
CA THR A 55 -10.66 -2.23 2.21
C THR A 55 -9.92 -3.57 2.28
N VAL A 56 -8.77 -3.69 1.62
CA VAL A 56 -7.90 -4.88 1.71
C VAL A 56 -7.42 -5.09 3.16
N LEU A 57 -6.99 -4.02 3.83
CA LEU A 57 -6.60 -4.06 5.25
C LEU A 57 -7.78 -4.40 6.19
N ARG A 58 -9.02 -3.99 5.84
CA ARG A 58 -10.24 -4.32 6.61
C ARG A 58 -10.71 -5.75 6.42
N GLN A 59 -10.63 -6.28 5.20
CA GLN A 59 -11.05 -7.66 4.89
C GLN A 59 -10.09 -8.70 5.48
N TYR A 60 -8.82 -8.32 5.69
CA TYR A 60 -7.80 -9.19 6.27
C TYR A 60 -7.07 -8.48 7.42
N PRO A 61 -7.70 -8.35 8.60
CA PRO A 61 -7.06 -7.71 9.73
C PRO A 61 -5.77 -8.47 10.09
N THR A 62 -4.63 -7.79 9.95
CA THR A 62 -3.28 -8.31 10.24
C THR A 62 -3.07 -8.73 11.70
N ASN A 63 -4.06 -8.53 12.57
CA ASN A 63 -3.94 -8.62 14.02
C ASN A 63 -4.81 -9.69 14.71
N HIS A 64 -5.55 -10.54 14.01
CA HIS A 64 -6.46 -11.49 14.67
C HIS A 64 -6.02 -12.96 14.54
N ILE A 65 -4.80 -13.27 14.97
CA ILE A 65 -4.49 -14.64 15.42
C ILE A 65 -5.12 -14.79 16.81
N ILE A 66 -6.26 -15.47 16.89
CA ILE A 66 -6.94 -15.76 18.15
C ILE A 66 -6.37 -17.07 18.71
N GLY A 67 -5.59 -16.99 19.79
CA GLY A 67 -5.10 -18.18 20.47
C GLY A 67 -4.24 -17.86 21.69
N GLN A 68 -4.61 -18.40 22.86
CA GLN A 68 -3.90 -18.18 24.13
C GLN A 68 -3.11 -19.40 24.61
N SER A 69 -3.11 -20.48 23.83
CA SER A 69 -2.41 -21.72 24.18
C SER A 69 -0.89 -21.51 24.21
N ALA A 70 -0.19 -22.29 25.03
CA ALA A 70 1.26 -22.20 25.15
C ALA A 70 2.02 -22.41 23.81
N PRO A 71 1.59 -23.31 22.89
CA PRO A 71 2.19 -23.41 21.56
C PRO A 71 1.99 -22.13 20.73
N MET A 72 0.79 -21.52 20.79
CA MET A 72 0.50 -20.32 20.00
C MET A 72 1.29 -19.11 20.48
N LYS A 73 1.44 -18.94 21.80
CA LYS A 73 2.29 -17.88 22.37
C LYS A 73 3.74 -18.01 21.91
N ARG A 74 4.30 -19.23 21.93
CA ARG A 74 5.66 -19.49 21.43
C ARG A 74 5.81 -19.17 19.94
N LEU A 75 4.81 -19.51 19.13
CA LEU A 75 4.79 -19.18 17.71
C LEU A 75 4.77 -17.66 17.49
N LEU A 76 3.94 -16.92 18.23
CA LEU A 76 3.90 -15.46 18.16
C LEU A 76 5.24 -14.83 18.58
N ASP A 77 5.89 -15.34 19.63
CA ASP A 77 7.22 -14.87 20.03
C ASP A 77 8.27 -15.10 18.94
N GLN A 78 8.21 -16.23 18.23
CA GLN A 78 9.09 -16.50 17.09
C GLN A 78 8.82 -15.54 15.94
N VAL A 79 7.55 -15.30 15.61
CA VAL A 79 7.15 -14.33 14.59
C VAL A 79 7.72 -12.95 14.89
N MET A 80 7.57 -12.46 16.13
CA MET A 80 8.08 -11.14 16.53
C MET A 80 9.61 -11.03 16.43
N ARG A 81 10.34 -12.13 16.63
CA ARG A 81 11.80 -12.16 16.49
C ARG A 81 12.28 -12.20 15.04
N VAL A 82 11.57 -12.91 14.17
CA VAL A 82 11.97 -13.12 12.77
C VAL A 82 11.47 -12.00 11.86
N ALA A 83 10.31 -11.41 12.14
CA ALA A 83 9.70 -10.36 11.33
C ALA A 83 10.62 -9.19 10.93
N PRO A 84 11.50 -8.64 11.80
CA PRO A 84 12.38 -7.52 11.42
C PRO A 84 13.58 -7.92 10.55
N THR A 85 13.77 -9.22 10.26
CA THR A 85 14.89 -9.73 9.46
C THR A 85 14.51 -9.93 7.99
N ASP A 86 15.51 -10.01 7.10
CA ASP A 86 15.30 -10.20 5.65
C ASP A 86 15.55 -11.65 5.19
N ILE A 87 15.23 -12.63 6.04
CA ILE A 87 15.41 -14.05 5.72
C ILE A 87 14.13 -14.66 5.19
N ALA A 88 14.26 -15.70 4.36
CA ALA A 88 13.13 -16.51 3.93
C ALA A 88 12.57 -17.33 5.12
N VAL A 89 11.25 -17.38 5.23
CA VAL A 89 10.54 -18.10 6.31
C VAL A 89 9.67 -19.21 5.73
N LEU A 90 9.85 -20.43 6.24
CA LEU A 90 9.00 -21.57 5.92
C LEU A 90 7.94 -21.79 7.01
N ILE A 91 6.67 -21.82 6.62
CA ILE A 91 5.54 -22.03 7.54
C ILE A 91 4.89 -23.37 7.24
N THR A 92 5.00 -24.31 8.17
CA THR A 92 4.43 -25.67 8.03
C THR A 92 3.24 -25.88 8.95
N GLY A 93 2.34 -26.78 8.55
CA GLY A 93 1.16 -27.15 9.33
C GLY A 93 0.08 -27.76 8.45
N GLU A 94 -0.87 -28.43 9.08
CA GLU A 94 -2.02 -29.04 8.39
C GLU A 94 -2.88 -28.00 7.65
N SER A 95 -3.75 -28.46 6.77
CA SER A 95 -4.69 -27.56 6.09
C SER A 95 -5.62 -26.91 7.13
N GLY A 96 -5.88 -25.61 6.99
CA GLY A 96 -6.76 -24.87 7.91
C GLY A 96 -6.13 -24.41 9.23
N THR A 97 -4.84 -24.66 9.51
CA THR A 97 -4.20 -24.23 10.78
C THR A 97 -3.81 -22.74 10.83
N GLY A 98 -4.21 -21.94 9.85
CA GLY A 98 -3.95 -20.49 9.85
C GLY A 98 -2.56 -20.08 9.36
N LYS A 99 -1.87 -20.89 8.54
CA LYS A 99 -0.54 -20.56 7.97
C LYS A 99 -0.49 -19.18 7.29
N GLU A 100 -1.56 -18.80 6.58
CA GLU A 100 -1.66 -17.50 5.93
C GLU A 100 -1.71 -16.35 6.95
N LEU A 101 -2.37 -16.54 8.09
CA LEU A 101 -2.40 -15.54 9.16
C LEU A 101 -1.01 -15.32 9.75
N VAL A 102 -0.21 -16.39 9.87
CA VAL A 102 1.18 -16.30 10.34
C VAL A 102 2.05 -15.53 9.34
N ALA A 103 1.92 -15.79 8.03
CA ALA A 103 2.64 -15.04 6.99
C ALA A 103 2.30 -13.55 7.02
N ARG A 104 1.01 -13.22 7.20
CA ARG A 104 0.55 -11.83 7.32
C ARG A 104 1.06 -11.17 8.60
N ALA A 105 1.11 -11.89 9.71
CA ALA A 105 1.67 -11.38 10.96
C ALA A 105 3.18 -11.10 10.84
N LEU A 106 3.94 -11.94 10.12
CA LEU A 106 5.34 -11.69 9.80
C LEU A 106 5.50 -10.40 8.99
N HIS A 107 4.73 -10.22 7.91
CA HIS A 107 4.79 -9.01 7.08
C HIS A 107 4.43 -7.75 7.87
N ALA A 108 3.34 -7.79 8.64
CA ALA A 108 2.85 -6.65 9.41
C ALA A 108 3.82 -6.17 10.50
N ASN A 109 4.70 -7.05 11.00
CA ASN A 109 5.72 -6.73 12.00
C ASN A 109 7.13 -6.58 11.39
N SER A 110 7.23 -6.59 10.06
CA SER A 110 8.51 -6.44 9.34
C SER A 110 8.82 -4.98 9.00
N GLN A 111 10.04 -4.73 8.54
CA GLN A 111 10.43 -3.42 7.97
C GLN A 111 9.66 -3.08 6.68
N ARG A 112 8.94 -4.05 6.10
CA ARG A 112 8.17 -3.93 4.86
C ARG A 112 6.66 -3.82 5.12
N ALA A 113 6.22 -3.57 6.36
CA ALA A 113 4.79 -3.54 6.71
C ALA A 113 3.93 -2.60 5.84
N ASP A 114 4.49 -1.47 5.39
CA ASP A 114 3.80 -0.50 4.51
C ASP A 114 3.84 -0.87 3.01
N SER A 115 4.63 -1.88 2.66
CA SER A 115 4.76 -2.40 1.29
C SER A 115 3.64 -3.41 0.98
N PRO A 116 3.28 -3.61 -0.29
CA PRO A 116 2.31 -4.62 -0.67
C PRO A 116 2.79 -6.03 -0.29
N ILE A 117 1.87 -6.86 0.18
CA ILE A 117 2.06 -8.29 0.36
C ILE A 117 1.29 -9.04 -0.73
N ILE A 118 1.96 -9.94 -1.44
CA ILE A 118 1.38 -10.74 -2.52
C ILE A 118 1.32 -12.19 -2.03
N ALA A 119 0.10 -12.74 -1.93
CA ALA A 119 -0.11 -14.14 -1.59
C ALA A 119 -0.37 -14.93 -2.87
N VAL A 120 0.47 -15.92 -3.16
CA VAL A 120 0.33 -16.80 -4.32
C VAL A 120 0.03 -18.21 -3.83
N ASN A 121 -1.11 -18.76 -4.24
CA ASN A 121 -1.47 -20.14 -3.96
C ASN A 121 -1.04 -21.04 -5.12
N CYS A 122 0.15 -21.61 -5.04
CA CYS A 122 0.69 -22.48 -6.10
C CYS A 122 -0.14 -23.75 -6.34
N GLY A 123 -0.96 -24.19 -5.38
CA GLY A 123 -1.83 -25.35 -5.56
C GLY A 123 -3.09 -25.07 -6.40
N ALA A 124 -3.40 -23.80 -6.66
CA ALA A 124 -4.55 -23.38 -7.46
C ALA A 124 -4.17 -22.95 -8.89
N ILE A 125 -2.86 -22.89 -9.20
CA ILE A 125 -2.35 -22.42 -10.50
C ILE A 125 -1.80 -23.61 -11.29
N PRO A 126 -2.21 -23.82 -12.55
CA PRO A 126 -1.63 -24.84 -13.41
C PRO A 126 -0.12 -24.63 -13.61
N GLU A 127 0.68 -25.70 -13.56
CA GLU A 127 2.16 -25.62 -13.58
C GLU A 127 2.72 -24.78 -14.74
N GLY A 128 2.10 -24.85 -15.93
CA GLY A 128 2.53 -24.10 -17.12
C GLY A 128 2.23 -22.59 -17.09
N LEU A 129 1.38 -22.09 -16.18
CA LEU A 129 1.07 -20.65 -16.05
C LEU A 129 1.88 -19.96 -14.94
N ILE A 130 2.52 -20.71 -14.05
CA ILE A 130 3.26 -20.13 -12.91
C ILE A 130 4.46 -19.32 -13.38
N GLU A 131 5.19 -19.79 -14.39
CA GLU A 131 6.36 -19.08 -14.90
C GLU A 131 5.99 -17.76 -15.58
N SER A 132 4.95 -17.75 -16.42
CA SER A 132 4.48 -16.55 -17.11
C SER A 132 3.91 -15.48 -16.17
N GLU A 133 3.28 -15.88 -15.06
CA GLU A 133 2.69 -14.94 -14.09
C GLU A 133 3.75 -14.36 -13.11
N LEU A 134 4.77 -15.16 -12.74
CA LEU A 134 5.78 -14.72 -11.76
C LEU A 134 7.00 -14.06 -12.40
N PHE A 135 7.36 -14.43 -13.64
CA PHE A 135 8.60 -13.98 -14.27
C PHE A 135 8.38 -13.19 -15.56
N GLY A 136 7.17 -13.22 -16.13
CA GLY A 136 6.80 -12.53 -17.38
C GLY A 136 7.09 -13.37 -18.62
#